data_AF-A0A2M8KWU7-F1
#
_entry.id   AF-A0A2M8KWU7-F1
#
_cell.length_a   1.000
_cell.length_b   1.000
_cell.length_c   1.000
_cell.angle_alpha   90.00
_cell.angle_beta   90.00
_cell.angle_gamma   90.00
#
_symmetry.space_group_name_H-M   'P 1'
#
loop_
_entity.id
_entity.type
_entity.pdbx_description
1 polymer ?
#
loop_
_entity_poly.entity_id
_entity_poly.type
_entity_poly.pdbx_seq_one_letter_code
_entity_poly.pdbx_strand_id
1 'polypeptide(L)' 'MKDKQKLEHSLKQLEVIVEELNGKDVDVETGLAKFKEGVDLITFCRHELKAAENEFKKLRMELDQEEDKEEQ' A
#
# COMPACT_ATOMS: atom_id res chain seq x y z
N MET A 1 12.90 2.50 5.38
CA MET A 1 12.95 3.65 4.45
C MET A 1 12.67 3.26 2.99
N LYS A 2 13.25 2.16 2.47
CA LYS A 2 13.00 1.71 1.08
C LYS A 2 11.52 1.45 0.78
N ASP A 3 10.77 0.90 1.73
CA ASP A 3 9.38 0.50 1.47
C ASP A 3 8.40 1.68 1.49
N LYS A 4 8.69 2.71 2.30
CA LYS A 4 7.95 3.98 2.27
C LYS A 4 8.09 4.68 0.91
N GLN A 5 9.31 4.72 0.35
CA GLN A 5 9.53 5.31 -0.97
C GLN A 5 8.85 4.53 -2.09
N LYS A 6 8.80 3.18 -1.98
CA LYS A 6 8.06 2.33 -2.92
C LYS A 6 6.55 2.58 -2.82
N LEU A 7 6.00 2.67 -1.60
CA LEU A 7 4.57 2.94 -1.41
C LEU A 7 4.16 4.29 -1.97
N GLU A 8 4.93 5.36 -1.68
CA GLU A 8 4.68 6.70 -2.24
C GLU A 8 4.77 6.69 -3.77
N HIS A 9 5.72 5.93 -4.34
CA HIS A 9 5.82 5.78 -5.78
C HIS A 9 4.61 5.03 -6.36
N SER A 10 4.18 3.92 -5.76
CA SER A 10 3.01 3.16 -6.20
C SER A 10 1.72 3.98 -6.13
N LEU A 11 1.56 4.83 -5.12
CA LEU A 11 0.43 5.75 -5.02
C LEU A 11 0.44 6.79 -6.14
N LYS A 12 1.61 7.38 -6.46
CA LYS A 12 1.74 8.30 -7.60
C LYS A 12 1.45 7.62 -8.93
N GLN A 13 1.90 6.37 -9.12
CA GLN A 13 1.59 5.61 -10.33
C GLN A 13 0.09 5.34 -10.46
N LEU A 14 -0.62 5.09 -9.35
CA LEU A 14 -2.08 4.98 -9.37
C LEU A 14 -2.76 6.27 -9.79
N GLU A 15 -2.29 7.43 -9.32
CA GLU A 15 -2.81 8.74 -9.76
C GLU A 15 -2.64 8.93 -11.28
N VAL A 16 -1.46 8.61 -11.81
CA VAL A 16 -1.18 8.67 -13.24
C VAL A 16 -2.10 7.74 -14.04
N ILE A 17 -2.28 6.48 -13.58
CA ILE A 17 -3.19 5.53 -14.23
C ILE A 17 -4.63 6.05 -14.24
N VAL A 18 -5.09 6.68 -13.17
CA VAL A 18 -6.42 7.29 -13.10
C VAL A 18 -6.56 8.45 -14.09
N GLU A 19 -5.55 9.30 -14.21
CA GLU A 19 -5.53 10.38 -15.20
C GLU A 19 -5.58 9.85 -16.64
N GLU A 20 -4.74 8.85 -16.94
CA GLU A 20 -4.69 8.20 -18.25
C GLU A 20 -6.03 7.57 -18.61
N LEU A 21 -6.63 6.78 -17.70
CA LEU A 21 -7.91 6.10 -17.93
C LEU A 21 -9.10 7.07 -18.06
N ASN A 22 -9.01 8.27 -17.48
CA ASN A 22 -10.02 9.32 -17.66
C ASN A 22 -9.84 10.11 -18.97
N GLY A 23 -8.75 9.87 -19.70
CA GLY A 23 -8.52 10.44 -21.02
C GLY A 23 -9.60 10.02 -22.03
N LYS A 24 -9.97 10.93 -22.93
CA LYS A 24 -11.06 10.71 -23.90
C LYS A 24 -10.73 9.70 -25.00
N ASP A 25 -9.45 9.36 -25.20
CA ASP A 25 -8.97 8.58 -26.34
C ASP A 25 -8.21 7.29 -25.92
N VAL A 26 -8.50 6.75 -24.73
CA VAL A 26 -7.96 5.45 -24.33
C VAL A 26 -8.66 4.33 -25.10
N ASP A 27 -7.91 3.58 -25.89
CA ASP A 27 -8.40 2.37 -26.53
C ASP A 27 -8.58 1.24 -25.50
N VAL A 28 -9.40 0.24 -25.85
CA VAL A 28 -9.80 -0.85 -24.94
C VAL A 28 -8.61 -1.69 -24.48
N GLU A 29 -7.61 -1.92 -25.33
CA GLU A 29 -6.45 -2.74 -24.99
C GLU A 29 -5.55 -2.00 -23.99
N THR A 30 -5.27 -0.72 -24.26
CA THR A 30 -4.55 0.17 -23.34
C THR A 30 -5.30 0.30 -22.02
N GLY A 31 -6.61 0.52 -22.06
CA GLY A 31 -7.44 0.63 -20.86
C GLY A 31 -7.39 -0.64 -19.99
N LEU A 32 -7.44 -1.81 -20.62
CA LEU A 32 -7.34 -3.09 -19.91
C LEU A 32 -5.95 -3.31 -19.31
N ALA A 33 -4.89 -2.93 -20.02
CA ALA A 33 -3.52 -3.02 -19.51
C ALA A 33 -3.32 -2.11 -18.29
N LYS A 34 -3.75 -0.85 -18.37
CA LYS A 34 -3.68 0.12 -17.27
C LYS A 34 -4.52 -0.29 -16.07
N PHE A 35 -5.69 -0.88 -16.30
CA PHE A 35 -6.51 -1.42 -15.22
C PHE A 35 -5.80 -2.56 -14.48
N LYS A 36 -5.17 -3.50 -15.20
CA LYS A 36 -4.39 -4.59 -14.58
C LYS A 36 -3.23 -4.05 -13.76
N GLU A 37 -2.49 -3.09 -14.30
CA GLU A 37 -1.41 -2.41 -13.58
C GLU A 37 -1.92 -1.74 -12.30
N GLY A 38 -3.07 -1.08 -12.35
CA GLY A 38 -3.71 -0.49 -11.17
C GLY A 38 -4.09 -1.53 -10.12
N VAL A 39 -4.61 -2.69 -10.52
CA VAL A 39 -4.94 -3.80 -9.61
C VAL A 39 -3.69 -4.32 -8.90
N ASP A 40 -2.58 -4.48 -9.62
CA ASP A 40 -1.31 -4.96 -9.05
C ASP A 40 -0.74 -3.93 -8.06
N LEU A 41 -0.76 -2.64 -8.41
CA LEU A 41 -0.31 -1.56 -7.53
C LEU A 41 -1.15 -1.48 -6.24
N ILE A 42 -2.48 -1.57 -6.34
CA ILE A 42 -3.36 -1.58 -5.16
C ILE A 42 -3.06 -2.78 -4.27
N THR A 43 -2.82 -3.95 -4.88
CA THR A 43 -2.49 -5.17 -4.15
C THR A 43 -1.19 -5.03 -3.38
N PHE A 44 -0.16 -4.47 -4.03
CA PHE A 44 1.10 -4.13 -3.37
C PHE A 44 0.91 -3.15 -2.21
N CYS A 45 0.21 -2.03 -2.43
CA CYS A 45 -0.02 -1.03 -1.37
C CYS A 45 -0.73 -1.63 -0.14
N ARG A 46 -1.74 -2.48 -0.36
CA ARG A 46 -2.46 -3.17 0.73
C ARG A 46 -1.56 -4.12 1.50
N HIS A 47 -0.66 -4.82 0.82
CA HIS A 47 0.31 -5.70 1.45
C HIS A 47 1.24 -4.92 2.38
N GLU A 48 1.82 -3.81 1.89
CA GLU A 48 2.74 -2.98 2.68
C GLU A 48 2.06 -2.37 3.90
N LEU A 49 0.84 -1.85 3.74
CA LEU A 49 0.05 -1.30 4.85
C LEU A 49 -0.25 -2.37 5.91
N LYS A 50 -0.60 -3.59 5.48
CA LYS A 50 -0.87 -4.70 6.40
C LYS A 50 0.39 -5.14 7.15
N ALA A 51 1.54 -5.14 6.48
CA ALA A 51 2.82 -5.44 7.13
C ALA A 51 3.13 -4.43 8.24
N ALA A 52 2.98 -3.13 7.94
CA ALA A 52 3.16 -2.05 8.91
C ALA A 52 2.16 -2.15 10.09
N GLU A 53 0.88 -2.45 9.81
CA GLU A 53 -0.14 -2.64 10.85
C GLU A 53 0.21 -3.82 11.77
N ASN A 54 0.70 -4.93 11.23
CA ASN A 54 1.10 -6.09 12.00
C ASN A 54 2.31 -5.79 12.90
N GLU A 55 3.31 -5.06 12.38
CA GLU A 55 4.46 -4.62 13.17
C GLU A 55 4.02 -3.73 14.33
N PHE A 56 3.12 -2.77 14.08
CA PHE A 56 2.55 -1.91 15.12
C PHE A 56 1.81 -2.71 16.20
N LYS A 57 0.99 -3.70 15.80
CA LYS A 57 0.30 -4.58 16.76
C LYS A 57 1.28 -5.38 17.61
N LYS A 58 2.35 -5.90 17.02
CA LYS A 58 3.39 -6.66 17.75
C LYS A 58 4.08 -5.78 18.78
N LEU A 59 4.51 -4.58 18.39
CA LEU A 59 5.16 -3.63 19.30
C LEU A 59 4.23 -3.23 20.46
N ARG A 60 2.94 -2.99 20.19
CA ARG A 60 1.97 -2.68 21.25
C ARG A 60 1.83 -3.85 22.24
N MET A 61 1.73 -5.09 21.74
CA MET A 61 1.67 -6.26 22.62
C MET A 61 2.94 -6.44 23.46
N GLU A 62 4.11 -6.12 22.91
CA GLU A 62 5.38 -6.17 23.65
C GLU A 62 5.41 -5.12 24.76
N LEU A 63 4.96 -3.89 24.49
CA LEU A 63 4.82 -2.82 25.48
C LEU A 63 3.86 -3.20 26.61
N ASP A 64 2.66 -3.67 26.26
CA ASP A 64 1.64 -4.09 27.24
C ASP A 64 2.19 -5.23 28.14
N GLN A 65 2.97 -6.16 27.59
CA GLN A 65 3.60 -7.26 28.34
C GLN A 65 4.79 -6.85 29.22
N GLU A 66 5.43 -5.73 28.93
CA GLU A 66 6.49 -5.17 29.77
C GLU A 66 5.89 -4.44 30.98
N GLU A 67 4.80 -3.70 30.80
CA GLU A 67 4.05 -3.04 31.89
C GLU A 67 3.52 -4.08 32.91
N ASP A 68 2.95 -5.19 32.44
CA ASP A 68 2.45 -6.28 33.31
C ASP A 68 3.55 -6.97 34.15
N LYS A 69 4.83 -6.82 33.77
CA LYS A 69 5.99 -7.39 34.48
C LYS A 69 6.64 -6.42 35.47
N GLU A 70 6.47 -5.12 35.28
CA GLU A 70 7.00 -4.10 36.20
C GLU A 70 6.07 -3.86 37.41
N GLU A 71 4.80 -4.24 37.31
CA GLU A 71 3.80 -4.16 38.40
C GLU A 71 3.74 -5.40 39.32
N GLN A 72 4.58 -6.42 39.10
CA GLN A 72 4.72 -7.64 39.94
C GLN A 72 6.03 -7.66 40.73
#